data_AF-A0A4Q3JBR1-F1
#
_entry.id   AF-A0A4Q3JBR1-F1
#
_cell.length_a   1.000
_cell.length_b   1.000
_cell.length_c   1.000
_cell.angle_alpha   90.00
_cell.angle_beta   90.00
_cell.angle_gamma   90.00
#
_symmetry.space_group_name_H-M   'P 1'
#
loop_
_entity.id
_entity.type
_entity.pdbx_description
1 polymer ?
#
loop_
_entity_poly.entity_id
_entity_poly.type
_entity_poly.pdbx_seq_one_letter_code
_entity_poly.pdbx_strand_id
1 'polypeptide(L)' 'MESTMFDDEPVKKAKAHEVGMPIETMSVEELGERIEMLRAEIVRLEDAIAARQKTKAAADSLFKL' A
#
# COMPACT_ATOMS: atom_id res chain seq x y z
N MET A 1 33.20 23.35 -17.62
CA MET A 1 32.40 22.25 -18.20
C MET A 1 32.15 21.29 -17.04
N GLU A 2 31.24 21.64 -16.14
CA GLU A 2 29.78 21.48 -16.27
C GLU A 2 29.39 20.00 -16.11
N SER A 3 28.87 19.66 -14.94
CA SER A 3 27.46 19.28 -14.77
C SER A 3 27.22 18.68 -13.38
N THR A 4 26.62 19.52 -12.56
CA THR A 4 25.66 19.26 -11.47
C THR A 4 25.37 17.80 -11.08
N MET A 5 25.64 17.51 -9.80
CA MET A 5 24.90 16.53 -9.01
C MET A 5 23.40 16.85 -9.09
N PHE A 6 22.66 16.09 -9.90
CA PHE A 6 21.22 16.03 -9.75
C PHE A 6 20.93 14.97 -8.69
N ASP A 7 20.55 15.49 -7.54
CA ASP A 7 19.82 14.87 -6.45
C ASP A 7 18.83 13.83 -6.99
N ASP A 8 19.12 12.55 -6.76
CA ASP A 8 18.18 11.45 -6.98
C ASP A 8 17.15 11.48 -5.85
N GLU A 9 16.39 12.59 -5.78
CA GLU A 9 15.18 12.64 -4.98
C GLU A 9 14.30 11.50 -5.50
N PRO A 10 13.95 10.50 -4.68
CA PRO A 10 13.08 9.44 -5.14
C PRO A 10 11.78 10.10 -5.55
N VAL A 11 11.55 10.17 -6.86
CA VAL A 11 10.31 10.66 -7.45
C VAL A 11 9.21 9.92 -6.72
N LYS A 12 8.53 10.61 -5.80
CA LYS A 12 7.45 10.03 -5.02
C LYS A 12 6.41 9.62 -6.05
N LYS A 13 6.40 8.34 -6.40
CA LYS A 13 5.43 7.78 -7.34
C LYS A 13 4.09 8.29 -6.88
N ALA A 14 3.39 9.01 -7.77
CA ALA A 14 2.08 9.54 -7.45
C ALA A 14 1.25 8.39 -6.88
N LYS A 15 0.68 8.59 -5.68
CA LYS A 15 -0.21 7.58 -5.11
C LYS A 15 -1.32 7.36 -6.11
N ALA A 16 -1.48 6.13 -6.58
CA ALA A 16 -2.48 5.81 -7.60
C ALA A 16 -3.92 6.09 -7.09
N HIS A 17 -4.10 6.11 -5.77
CA HIS A 17 -5.33 6.55 -5.10
C HIS A 17 -5.03 7.12 -3.70
N GLU A 18 -5.82 8.11 -3.25
CA GLU A 18 -5.82 8.63 -1.89
C GLU A 18 -7.23 8.61 -1.29
N VAL A 19 -7.35 8.11 -0.05
CA VAL A 19 -8.64 8.00 0.64
C VAL A 19 -9.23 9.38 0.88
N GLY A 20 -10.49 9.58 0.47
CA GLY A 20 -11.20 10.85 0.62
C GLY A 20 -10.87 11.88 -0.45
N MET A 21 -10.15 11.51 -1.52
CA MET A 21 -9.97 12.39 -2.67
C MET A 21 -11.31 12.66 -3.38
N PRO A 22 -11.50 13.86 -3.98
CA PRO A 22 -12.67 14.17 -4.81
C PRO A 22 -12.82 13.16 -5.95
N ILE A 23 -14.06 12.78 -6.26
CA ILE A 23 -14.40 11.77 -7.27
C ILE A 23 -15.42 12.25 -8.31
N GLU A 24 -15.92 13.48 -8.15
CA GLU A 24 -17.02 14.05 -8.92
C GLU A 24 -16.70 14.19 -10.41
N THR A 25 -15.41 14.29 -10.74
CA THR A 25 -14.92 14.41 -12.13
C THR A 25 -14.38 13.10 -12.70
N MET A 26 -14.45 11.99 -11.95
CA MET A 26 -13.96 10.69 -12.41
C MET A 26 -15.02 9.98 -13.26
N SER A 27 -14.58 9.30 -14.31
CA SER A 27 -15.40 8.37 -15.09
C SER A 27 -15.74 7.09 -14.32
N VAL A 28 -16.73 6.35 -14.80
CA VAL A 28 -17.14 5.06 -14.20
C VAL A 28 -16.01 4.03 -14.26
N GLU A 29 -15.28 4.01 -15.38
CA GLU A 29 -14.13 3.14 -15.60
C GLU A 29 -13.00 3.47 -14.61
N GLU A 30 -12.68 4.74 -14.45
CA GLU A 30 -11.67 5.22 -13.49
C GLU A 30 -12.02 4.89 -12.03
N LEU A 31 -13.31 4.93 -11.68
CA LEU A 31 -13.79 4.49 -10.37
C LEU A 31 -13.65 2.98 -10.21
N GLY A 32 -13.97 2.21 -11.26
CA GLY A 32 -13.78 0.76 -11.30
C GLY A 32 -12.34 0.34 -11.07
N GLU A 33 -11.39 0.93 -11.80
CA GLU A 33 -9.96 0.65 -11.66
C GLU A 33 -9.46 0.97 -10.24
N ARG A 34 -9.91 2.07 -9.65
CA ARG A 34 -9.56 2.44 -8.26
C ARG A 34 -10.13 1.47 -7.24
N ILE A 35 -11.38 1.01 -7.42
CA ILE A 35 -11.99 0.00 -6.56
C ILE A 35 -11.18 -1.29 -6.59
N GLU A 36 -10.80 -1.76 -7.78
CA GLU A 36 -10.01 -2.99 -7.92
C GLU A 36 -8.62 -2.87 -7.27
N MET A 37 -7.94 -1.72 -7.44
CA MET A 37 -6.69 -1.42 -6.74
C MET A 37 -6.85 -1.47 -5.21
N LEU A 38 -7.89 -0.83 -4.67
CA LEU A 38 -8.14 -0.80 -3.23
C LEU A 38 -8.48 -2.19 -2.67
N ARG A 39 -9.25 -2.99 -3.41
CA ARG A 39 -9.54 -4.39 -3.04
C ARG A 39 -8.28 -5.23 -2.98
N ALA A 40 -7.38 -5.08 -3.95
CA ALA A 40 -6.10 -5.76 -3.92
C ALA A 40 -5.25 -5.35 -2.71
N GLU A 41 -5.26 -4.06 -2.33
CA GLU A 41 -4.55 -3.60 -1.14
C GLU A 41 -5.18 -4.13 0.15
N ILE A 42 -6.52 -4.25 0.23
CA ILE A 42 -7.19 -4.88 1.38
C ILE A 42 -6.68 -6.31 1.57
N VAL A 43 -6.68 -7.13 0.51
CA VAL A 43 -6.19 -8.52 0.57
C VAL A 43 -4.73 -8.56 1.05
N ARG A 44 -3.87 -7.67 0.52
CA ARG A 44 -2.46 -7.59 0.94
C ARG A 44 -2.32 -7.31 2.44
N LEU A 45 -3.16 -6.43 2.99
CA LEU A 45 -3.15 -6.08 4.41
C LEU A 45 -3.67 -7.23 5.27
N GLU A 46 -4.74 -7.91 4.84
CA GLU A 46 -5.28 -9.10 5.52
C GLU A 46 -4.24 -10.22 5.61
N ASP A 47 -3.53 -10.50 4.50
CA ASP A 47 -2.45 -11.48 4.46
C ASP A 47 -1.30 -11.12 5.41
N ALA A 48 -0.91 -9.83 5.45
CA ALA A 48 0.13 -9.35 6.34
C ALA A 48 -0.30 -9.47 7.82
N ILE A 49 -1.57 -9.20 8.15
CA ILE A 49 -2.13 -9.40 9.48
C ILE A 49 -2.06 -10.89 9.86
N ALA A 50 -2.53 -11.77 8.98
CA ALA A 50 -2.55 -13.21 9.22
C ALA A 50 -1.12 -13.75 9.45
N ALA A 51 -0.15 -13.31 8.66
CA ALA A 51 1.26 -13.67 8.82
C ALA A 51 1.80 -13.21 10.19
N ARG A 52 1.54 -11.98 10.60
CA ARG A 52 1.99 -11.43 11.89
C ARG A 52 1.34 -12.13 13.09
N GLN A 53 0.06 -12.49 12.98
CA GLN A 53 -0.63 -13.24 14.03
C GLN A 53 -0.05 -14.65 14.21
N LYS A 54 0.28 -15.35 13.12
CA LYS A 54 0.98 -16.64 13.19
C LYS A 54 2.33 -16.52 13.89
N THR A 55 3.11 -15.50 13.54
CA THR A 55 4.39 -15.21 14.20
C THR A 55 4.21 -14.94 15.70
N LYS A 56 3.20 -14.14 16.07
CA LYS A 56 2.91 -13.86 17.49
C LYS A 56 2.49 -15.12 18.25
N ALA A 57 1.60 -15.94 17.69
CA ALA A 57 1.15 -17.18 18.33
C ALA A 57 2.28 -18.20 18.52
N ALA A 58 3.20 -18.28 17.56
CA ALA A 58 4.39 -19.12 17.68
C ALA A 58 5.32 -18.62 18.80
N ALA A 59 5.53 -17.31 18.92
CA ALA A 59 6.32 -16.72 19.99
C ALA A 59 5.66 -16.93 21.37
N ASP A 60 4.36 -16.65 21.51
CA ASP A 60 3.61 -16.81 22.77
C ASP A 60 3.63 -18.27 23.27
N SER A 61 3.75 -19.25 22.38
CA SER A 61 3.85 -20.67 22.73
C SER A 61 5.25 -21.07 23.22
N LEU A 62 6.30 -20.39 22.75
CA LEU A 62 7.68 -20.61 23.20
C LEU A 62 7.93 -20.04 24.60
N PHE A 63 7.24 -18.96 24.99
CA PHE A 63 7.37 -18.32 26.30
C PHE A 63 6.50 -18.95 27.41
N LYS A 64 5.65 -19.93 27.08
CA LYS A 64 4.80 -20.66 28.05
C LYS A 64 5.37 -22.03 28.45
N LEU A 65 6.58 -22.37 28.00
CA LEU A 65 7.35 -23.54 28.44
C LEU A 65 8.19 -23.18 29.67
#